data_AF-A0A6A5Y9I6-F1
#
_entry.id   AF-A0A6A5Y9I6-F1
#
_cell.length_a   1.000
_cell.length_b   1.000
_cell.length_c   1.000
_cell.angle_alpha   90.00
_cell.angle_beta   90.00
_cell.angle_gamma   90.00
#
_symmetry.space_group_name_H-M   'P 1'
#
loop_
_entity.id
_entity.type
_entity.pdbx_description
1 polymer ?
#
loop_
_entity_poly.entity_id
_entity_poly.type
_entity_poly.pdbx_seq_one_letter_code
_entity_poly.pdbx_strand_id
1 'polypeptide(L)'
;MATDVQAQPASENALATTEVLGQNGVNKEEQKNENKPRPKPQRFKRPDYNTIHSKPLPLEVYPLPAFIPHNPLSVVRIAIALISHSIRPPSSNEKVHLSYFSPETQSVHVTDAESIKALWERGFFGAGSLSRSEPRWLDQEKRKRGLEASQTSEERTRKVREDRRQFKLQRAKEQAQAREEQLRREGKIVNEENLASIVASEASQNADAAAVVPLDNSGAQPGDHDVSENPGSKEESLEAVRKLEEELASIEDQEHLQLTLEEAFFLTYALGALKVFHSDTPLESSSALFRHCCSYTSDPLADNAISVPIAPDNDFVMRYAVYHHFRSLGWVVRSGIKFAVDFLLYNRGPAFAHAEFSIMIIPSYTNSYWSETEDRLAECRKKEHRDWWWLHRVNRVQTQVFKTLMLVYVDVPPPWDLKAGGDVDIGSVLSQYKIREFMIKRWTPNRNRN
;
A
#
# COMPACT_ATOMS: atom_id res chain seq x y z
N MET A 1 71.42 -11.01 -3.38
CA MET A 1 71.66 -9.99 -2.33
C MET A 1 70.30 -9.72 -1.69
N ALA A 2 69.85 -10.61 -0.79
CA ALA A 2 70.07 -10.57 0.67
C ALA A 2 69.23 -9.45 1.32
N THR A 3 68.31 -9.67 2.27
CA THR A 3 68.00 -10.84 3.13
C THR A 3 66.65 -10.62 3.82
N ASP A 4 65.84 -11.68 3.90
CA ASP A 4 64.77 -11.94 4.88
C ASP A 4 65.36 -12.21 6.27
N VAL A 5 64.63 -11.89 7.34
CA VAL A 5 64.84 -12.49 8.67
C VAL A 5 63.49 -12.91 9.27
N GLN A 6 63.23 -14.22 9.22
CA GLN A 6 62.30 -14.96 10.07
C GLN A 6 62.94 -15.26 11.43
N ALA A 7 62.13 -15.32 12.48
CA ALA A 7 62.47 -16.04 13.71
C ALA A 7 61.24 -16.82 14.21
N GLN A 8 61.37 -18.14 14.30
CA GLN A 8 60.59 -19.03 15.18
C GLN A 8 61.57 -19.76 16.16
N PRO A 9 61.18 -20.77 16.96
CA PRO A 9 61.11 -20.67 18.42
C PRO A 9 62.05 -21.68 19.14
N ALA A 10 62.07 -21.65 20.48
CA ALA A 10 62.74 -22.64 21.34
C ALA A 10 61.72 -23.14 22.38
N SER A 11 61.26 -24.40 22.33
CA SER A 11 61.78 -25.63 23.00
C SER A 11 61.75 -25.52 24.54
N GLU A 12 60.83 -26.19 25.26
CA GLU A 12 60.75 -27.63 25.65
C GLU A 12 61.32 -27.93 27.06
N ASN A 13 60.60 -28.81 27.76
CA ASN A 13 60.95 -29.61 28.95
C ASN A 13 60.83 -28.99 30.36
N ALA A 14 60.48 -29.70 31.44
CA ALA A 14 59.77 -30.96 31.75
C ALA A 14 59.92 -31.21 33.29
N LEU A 15 59.06 -32.05 33.88
CA LEU A 15 59.16 -32.72 35.21
C LEU A 15 59.03 -31.84 36.49
N ALA A 16 58.47 -32.26 37.63
CA ALA A 16 57.78 -33.47 38.10
C ALA A 16 57.21 -33.21 39.54
N THR A 17 56.11 -33.92 39.91
CA THR A 17 55.67 -34.45 41.24
C THR A 17 56.06 -33.73 42.55
N THR A 18 55.20 -33.59 43.58
CA THR A 18 54.51 -34.67 44.34
C THR A 18 53.44 -34.11 45.31
N GLU A 19 52.53 -34.99 45.72
CA GLU A 19 51.31 -34.90 46.55
C GLU A 19 51.45 -34.34 47.98
N VAL A 20 50.36 -33.78 48.54
CA VAL A 20 49.84 -34.09 49.90
C VAL A 20 48.30 -33.95 49.94
N LEU A 21 47.65 -34.95 50.54
CA LEU A 21 46.22 -35.14 50.80
C LEU A 21 45.53 -34.06 51.65
N GLY A 22 44.23 -33.87 51.42
CA GLY A 22 43.30 -33.22 52.34
C GLY A 22 41.84 -33.47 51.93
N GLN A 23 41.20 -34.44 52.60
CA GLN A 23 39.78 -34.78 52.45
C GLN A 23 38.87 -33.66 52.96
N ASN A 24 37.75 -33.42 52.29
CA ASN A 24 36.42 -33.26 52.90
C ASN A 24 35.35 -33.15 51.81
N GLY A 25 34.46 -34.15 51.77
CA GLY A 25 33.31 -34.19 50.87
C GLY A 25 32.12 -33.40 51.43
N VAL A 26 31.39 -32.73 50.54
CA VAL A 26 29.97 -32.39 50.70
C VAL A 26 29.30 -32.47 49.32
N ASN A 27 28.20 -33.21 49.29
CA ASN A 27 27.33 -33.54 48.16
C ASN A 27 27.01 -32.36 47.21
N LYS A 28 27.20 -32.60 45.90
CA LYS A 28 26.57 -31.84 44.80
C LYS A 28 26.18 -32.80 43.66
N GLU A 29 25.18 -33.62 43.93
CA GLU A 29 24.39 -34.25 42.88
C GLU A 29 22.98 -33.68 42.97
N GLU A 30 22.68 -32.73 42.08
CA GLU A 30 21.37 -32.45 41.48
C GLU A 30 21.47 -31.10 40.74
N GLN A 31 20.77 -30.97 39.62
CA GLN A 31 20.77 -29.84 38.67
C GLN A 31 21.83 -29.86 37.56
N LYS A 32 21.78 -30.89 36.70
CA LYS A 32 22.22 -30.78 35.31
C LYS A 32 21.19 -31.45 34.40
N ASN A 33 20.02 -30.84 34.22
CA ASN A 33 19.13 -31.20 33.11
C ASN A 33 18.05 -30.16 32.78
N GLU A 34 18.39 -28.87 32.69
CA GLU A 34 17.49 -27.87 32.11
C GLU A 34 18.27 -26.88 31.25
N ASN A 35 18.61 -27.29 30.02
CA ASN A 35 18.97 -26.36 28.96
C ASN A 35 18.77 -27.03 27.59
N LYS A 36 17.55 -27.48 27.30
CA LYS A 36 17.13 -27.69 25.92
C LYS A 36 16.69 -26.33 25.36
N PRO A 37 17.27 -25.85 24.25
CA PRO A 37 16.82 -24.59 23.65
C PRO A 37 15.36 -24.73 23.24
N ARG A 38 14.49 -23.85 23.74
CA ARG A 38 13.08 -23.80 23.34
C ARG A 38 13.00 -23.71 21.80
N PRO A 39 12.17 -24.52 21.12
CA PRO A 39 12.05 -24.47 19.68
C PRO A 39 11.64 -23.05 19.29
N LYS A 40 12.43 -22.43 18.40
CA LYS A 40 12.10 -21.09 17.89
C LYS A 40 10.70 -21.16 17.27
N PRO A 41 9.79 -20.23 17.59
CA PRO A 41 8.45 -20.25 17.01
C PRO A 41 8.57 -20.27 15.49
N GLN A 42 7.96 -21.26 14.85
CA GLN A 42 7.96 -21.41 13.41
C GLN A 42 7.37 -20.12 12.82
N ARG A 43 8.20 -19.33 12.13
CA ARG A 43 7.71 -18.16 11.41
C ARG A 43 6.85 -18.68 10.27
N PHE A 44 5.56 -18.34 10.30
CA PHE A 44 4.67 -18.56 9.16
C PHE A 44 5.33 -18.02 7.89
N LYS A 45 5.44 -18.87 6.87
CA LYS A 45 5.99 -18.47 5.58
C LYS A 45 5.03 -17.46 4.96
N ARG A 46 5.56 -16.32 4.52
CA ARG A 46 4.77 -15.34 3.76
C ARG A 46 4.27 -16.00 2.48
N PRO A 47 3.08 -15.62 1.99
CA PRO A 47 2.64 -16.02 0.66
C PRO A 47 3.69 -15.63 -0.38
N ASP A 48 3.86 -16.45 -1.41
CA ASP A 48 4.74 -16.10 -2.52
C ASP A 48 4.05 -15.09 -3.44
N TYR A 49 4.26 -13.80 -3.15
CA TYR A 49 3.70 -12.69 -3.91
C TYR A 49 4.12 -12.70 -5.39
N ASN A 50 5.27 -13.29 -5.75
CA ASN A 50 5.67 -13.37 -7.16
C ASN A 50 4.75 -14.29 -7.97
N THR A 51 4.25 -15.35 -7.34
CA THR A 51 3.32 -16.29 -7.99
C THR A 51 1.92 -15.66 -8.09
N ILE A 52 1.46 -15.02 -7.00
CA ILE A 52 0.15 -14.35 -6.93
C ILE A 52 0.07 -13.20 -7.96
N HIS A 53 1.05 -12.30 -7.96
CA HIS A 53 1.10 -11.14 -8.84
C HIS A 53 1.99 -11.38 -10.06
N SER A 54 1.92 -12.57 -10.63
CA SER A 54 2.72 -12.96 -11.80
C SER A 54 2.29 -12.20 -13.06
N LYS A 55 0.99 -11.95 -13.23
CA LYS A 55 0.43 -11.17 -14.34
C LYS A 55 0.33 -9.69 -13.91
N PRO A 56 0.89 -8.74 -14.68
CA PRO A 56 0.83 -7.31 -14.33
C PRO A 56 -0.50 -6.62 -14.69
N LEU A 57 -1.27 -7.23 -15.61
CA LEU A 57 -2.56 -6.74 -16.09
C LEU A 57 -3.57 -7.90 -16.11
N PRO A 58 -4.89 -7.65 -16.02
CA PRO A 58 -5.93 -8.66 -16.09
C PRO A 58 -6.17 -9.12 -17.54
N LEU A 59 -5.08 -9.33 -18.28
CA LEU A 59 -5.08 -9.75 -19.67
C LEU A 59 -4.24 -10.99 -19.83
N GLU A 60 -4.63 -11.81 -20.80
CA GLU A 60 -3.84 -12.92 -21.28
C GLU A 60 -2.93 -12.46 -22.39
N VAL A 61 -1.63 -12.60 -22.18
CA VAL A 61 -0.61 -12.25 -23.17
C VAL A 61 -0.10 -13.55 -23.79
N TYR A 62 -0.09 -13.58 -25.12
CA TYR A 62 0.40 -14.69 -25.92
C TYR A 62 1.71 -14.26 -26.60
N PRO A 63 2.86 -14.26 -25.88
CA PRO A 63 4.11 -13.77 -26.43
C PRO A 63 4.57 -14.64 -27.60
N LEU A 64 5.10 -13.99 -28.63
CA LEU A 64 5.74 -14.72 -29.73
C LEU A 64 6.95 -15.49 -29.19
N PRO A 65 7.23 -16.69 -29.74
CA PRO A 65 8.44 -17.44 -29.41
C PRO A 65 9.69 -16.58 -29.59
N ALA A 66 10.69 -16.77 -28.73
CA ALA A 66 11.94 -16.02 -28.82
C ALA A 66 12.61 -16.24 -30.19
N PHE A 67 12.91 -15.14 -30.88
CA PHE A 67 13.65 -15.17 -32.13
C PHE A 67 15.13 -15.49 -31.86
N ILE A 68 15.66 -16.55 -32.47
CA ILE A 68 17.05 -16.95 -32.35
C ILE A 68 17.67 -16.86 -33.75
N PRO A 69 18.43 -15.79 -34.07
CA PRO A 69 18.86 -15.50 -35.45
C PRO A 69 19.60 -16.65 -36.15
N HIS A 70 20.35 -17.46 -35.40
CA HIS A 70 21.13 -18.57 -35.93
C HIS A 70 20.33 -19.88 -36.11
N ASN A 71 19.09 -19.94 -35.62
CA ASN A 71 18.26 -21.13 -35.71
C ASN A 71 17.08 -20.89 -36.68
N PRO A 72 17.08 -21.47 -37.89
CA PRO A 72 15.99 -21.30 -38.85
C PRO A 72 14.65 -21.85 -38.33
N LEU A 73 14.67 -22.82 -37.40
CA LEU A 73 13.44 -23.31 -36.76
C LEU A 73 12.79 -22.24 -35.88
N SER A 74 13.53 -21.24 -35.38
CA SER A 74 12.93 -20.15 -34.63
C SER A 74 12.05 -19.27 -35.51
N VAL A 75 12.47 -19.01 -36.76
CA VAL A 75 11.66 -18.32 -37.78
C VAL A 75 10.40 -19.11 -38.10
N VAL A 76 10.53 -20.43 -38.29
CA VAL A 76 9.39 -21.31 -38.58
C VAL A 76 8.38 -21.30 -37.42
N ARG A 77 8.85 -21.36 -36.16
CA ARG A 77 7.99 -21.27 -34.98
C ARG A 77 7.24 -19.94 -34.90
N ILE A 78 7.92 -18.83 -35.20
CA ILE A 78 7.28 -17.50 -35.23
C ILE A 78 6.27 -17.42 -36.38
N ALA A 79 6.61 -17.93 -37.58
CA ALA A 79 5.71 -17.95 -38.71
C ALA A 79 4.45 -18.79 -38.42
N ILE A 80 4.60 -19.97 -37.81
CA ILE A 80 3.46 -20.81 -37.38
C ILE A 80 2.61 -20.05 -36.36
N ALA A 81 3.21 -19.40 -35.37
CA ALA A 81 2.47 -18.61 -34.37
C ALA A 81 1.71 -17.46 -35.03
N LEU A 82 2.33 -16.71 -35.95
CA LEU A 82 1.69 -15.61 -36.67
C LEU A 82 0.54 -16.10 -37.58
N ILE A 83 0.74 -17.20 -38.32
CA ILE A 83 -0.30 -17.81 -39.15
C ILE A 83 -1.46 -18.30 -38.27
N SER A 84 -1.15 -19.00 -37.18
CA SER A 84 -2.17 -19.47 -36.24
C SER A 84 -2.97 -18.32 -35.65
N HIS A 85 -2.30 -17.25 -35.19
CA HIS A 85 -2.95 -16.06 -34.64
C HIS A 85 -3.74 -15.28 -35.70
N SER A 86 -3.32 -15.33 -36.97
CA SER A 86 -4.06 -14.70 -38.07
C SER A 86 -5.34 -15.46 -38.43
N ILE A 87 -5.36 -16.79 -38.27
CA ILE A 87 -6.53 -17.63 -38.59
C ILE A 87 -7.49 -17.71 -37.39
N ARG A 88 -6.94 -17.80 -36.17
CA ARG A 88 -7.69 -17.83 -34.90
C ARG A 88 -7.00 -16.90 -33.90
N PRO A 89 -7.36 -15.61 -33.87
CA PRO A 89 -6.78 -14.68 -32.93
C PRO A 89 -7.15 -15.12 -31.50
N PRO A 90 -6.17 -15.31 -30.60
CA PRO A 90 -6.47 -15.62 -29.21
C PRO A 90 -7.15 -14.42 -28.56
N SER A 91 -8.18 -14.67 -27.73
CA SER A 91 -8.80 -13.62 -26.94
C SER A 91 -7.87 -13.22 -25.80
N SER A 92 -7.50 -11.94 -25.72
CA SER A 92 -6.74 -11.40 -24.58
C SER A 92 -7.60 -11.27 -23.32
N ASN A 93 -8.92 -11.21 -23.48
CA ASN A 93 -9.89 -11.10 -22.40
C ASN A 93 -10.54 -12.48 -22.17
N GLU A 94 -10.12 -13.16 -21.11
CA GLU A 94 -10.70 -14.44 -20.68
C GLU A 94 -12.07 -14.21 -20.04
N LYS A 95 -12.16 -13.23 -19.13
CA LYS A 95 -13.37 -12.83 -18.42
C LYS A 95 -13.48 -11.31 -18.43
N VAL A 96 -14.65 -10.80 -18.80
CA VAL A 96 -14.97 -9.37 -18.64
C VAL A 96 -15.63 -9.19 -17.28
N HIS A 97 -15.04 -8.37 -16.43
CA HIS A 97 -15.50 -8.14 -15.07
C HIS A 97 -16.69 -7.17 -15.04
N LEU A 98 -17.69 -7.47 -14.22
CA LEU A 98 -18.86 -6.63 -14.04
C LEU A 98 -18.66 -5.67 -12.87
N SER A 99 -19.12 -4.43 -13.01
CA SER A 99 -18.97 -3.39 -12.00
C SER A 99 -20.11 -2.40 -12.04
N TYR A 100 -20.33 -1.72 -10.91
CA TYR A 100 -21.46 -0.83 -10.70
C TYR A 100 -20.96 0.56 -10.32
N PHE A 101 -21.39 1.57 -11.06
CA PHE A 101 -21.08 2.96 -10.74
C PHE A 101 -21.93 3.44 -9.56
N SER A 102 -21.27 3.98 -8.53
CA SER A 102 -21.91 4.58 -7.35
C SER A 102 -21.77 6.11 -7.41
N PRO A 103 -22.88 6.85 -7.65
CA PRO A 103 -22.85 8.31 -7.67
C PRO A 103 -22.45 8.93 -6.33
N GLU A 104 -22.85 8.30 -5.22
CA GLU A 104 -22.60 8.79 -3.86
C GLU A 104 -21.12 8.85 -3.52
N THR A 105 -20.37 7.85 -3.98
CA THR A 105 -18.93 7.72 -3.70
C THR A 105 -18.06 8.16 -4.87
N GLN A 106 -18.67 8.57 -5.99
CA GLN A 106 -18.00 8.89 -7.25
C GLN A 106 -16.95 7.83 -7.65
N SER A 107 -17.31 6.56 -7.47
CA SER A 107 -16.41 5.43 -7.69
C SER A 107 -17.16 4.24 -8.30
N VAL A 108 -16.39 3.29 -8.84
CA VAL A 108 -16.94 2.09 -9.47
C VAL A 108 -16.69 0.89 -8.56
N HIS A 109 -17.75 0.15 -8.22
CA HIS A 109 -17.73 -0.94 -7.25
C HIS A 109 -17.74 -2.29 -7.97
N VAL A 110 -16.85 -3.18 -7.57
CA VAL A 110 -16.81 -4.57 -8.02
C VAL A 110 -17.13 -5.45 -6.80
N THR A 111 -18.17 -6.28 -6.94
CA THR A 111 -18.69 -7.12 -5.85
C THR A 111 -18.37 -8.61 -6.03
N ASP A 112 -18.16 -9.07 -7.27
CA ASP A 112 -17.82 -10.46 -7.55
C ASP A 112 -16.42 -10.82 -7.02
N ALA A 113 -16.33 -11.81 -6.12
CA ALA A 113 -15.08 -12.19 -5.46
C ALA A 113 -13.98 -12.61 -6.44
N GLU A 114 -14.33 -13.32 -7.53
CA GLU A 114 -13.36 -13.71 -8.56
C GLU A 114 -12.82 -12.48 -9.31
N SER A 115 -13.70 -11.54 -9.64
CA SER A 115 -13.33 -10.29 -10.30
C SER A 115 -12.49 -9.40 -9.40
N ILE A 116 -12.83 -9.29 -8.13
CA ILE A 116 -12.05 -8.57 -7.11
C ILE A 116 -10.63 -9.13 -7.06
N LYS A 117 -10.51 -10.45 -6.91
CA LYS A 117 -9.22 -11.14 -6.86
C LYS A 117 -8.43 -10.94 -8.14
N ALA A 118 -9.05 -11.13 -9.31
CA ALA A 118 -8.38 -10.97 -10.59
C ALA A 118 -7.86 -9.54 -10.80
N LEU A 119 -8.67 -8.51 -10.52
CA LEU A 119 -8.27 -7.11 -10.68
C LEU A 119 -7.17 -6.69 -9.69
N TRP A 120 -7.23 -7.15 -8.45
CA TRP A 120 -6.20 -6.84 -7.46
C TRP A 120 -4.90 -7.61 -7.73
N GLU A 121 -4.98 -8.91 -7.92
CA GLU A 121 -3.80 -9.77 -8.15
C GLU A 121 -3.10 -9.43 -9.47
N ARG A 122 -3.88 -9.12 -10.51
CA ARG A 122 -3.38 -8.85 -11.87
C ARG A 122 -3.29 -7.36 -12.19
N GLY A 123 -2.79 -6.54 -11.25
CA GLY A 123 -2.48 -5.13 -11.54
C GLY A 123 -2.78 -4.11 -10.46
N PHE A 124 -3.17 -4.56 -9.26
CA PHE A 124 -3.42 -3.74 -8.06
C PHE A 124 -4.47 -2.64 -8.28
N PHE A 125 -5.52 -2.94 -9.04
CA PHE A 125 -6.62 -2.02 -9.29
C PHE A 125 -7.55 -1.91 -8.08
N GLY A 126 -7.98 -0.70 -7.73
CA GLY A 126 -9.00 -0.45 -6.71
C GLY A 126 -8.53 -0.61 -5.26
N ALA A 127 -9.37 -0.35 -4.29
CA ALA A 127 -9.10 -0.59 -2.87
C ALA A 127 -10.31 -1.28 -2.24
N GLY A 128 -10.08 -2.16 -1.27
CA GLY A 128 -11.17 -2.69 -0.45
C GLY A 128 -11.91 -1.56 0.28
N SER A 129 -13.23 -1.63 0.34
CA SER A 129 -14.07 -0.63 1.03
C SER A 129 -13.94 -0.68 2.55
N LEU A 130 -13.59 -1.86 3.11
CA LEU A 130 -13.47 -2.09 4.55
C LEU A 130 -12.02 -2.42 4.98
N SER A 131 -11.16 -2.71 4.01
CA SER A 131 -9.74 -3.03 4.18
C SER A 131 -8.84 -1.88 3.72
N ARG A 132 -7.58 -1.88 4.16
CA ARG A 132 -6.65 -0.78 3.86
C ARG A 132 -6.14 -0.74 2.42
N SER A 133 -6.16 -1.87 1.72
CA SER A 133 -5.61 -2.02 0.37
C SER A 133 -6.26 -3.22 -0.33
N GLU A 134 -5.72 -4.41 -0.10
CA GLU A 134 -6.31 -5.67 -0.56
C GLU A 134 -7.60 -5.94 0.20
N PRO A 135 -8.69 -6.29 -0.50
CA PRO A 135 -9.92 -6.71 0.14
C PRO A 135 -9.69 -8.04 0.86
N ARG A 136 -9.67 -7.98 2.19
CA ARG A 136 -9.37 -9.09 3.11
C ARG A 136 -10.35 -9.13 4.28
N TRP A 137 -11.45 -8.39 4.20
CA TRP A 137 -12.39 -8.22 5.31
C TRP A 137 -12.98 -9.57 5.72
N LEU A 138 -13.41 -10.38 4.75
CA LEU A 138 -13.94 -11.71 5.01
C LEU A 138 -12.91 -12.60 5.72
N ASP A 139 -11.66 -12.67 5.23
CA ASP A 139 -10.59 -13.41 5.90
C ASP A 139 -10.33 -12.89 7.32
N GLN A 140 -10.36 -11.57 7.53
CA GLN A 140 -10.19 -10.97 8.85
C GLN A 140 -11.33 -11.33 9.80
N GLU A 141 -12.57 -11.36 9.31
CA GLU A 141 -13.74 -11.67 10.13
C GLU A 141 -13.76 -13.15 10.51
N LYS A 142 -13.38 -14.04 9.60
CA LYS A 142 -13.14 -15.46 9.89
C LYS A 142 -12.07 -15.63 10.97
N ARG A 143 -10.97 -14.87 10.88
CA ARG A 143 -9.89 -14.87 11.89
C ARG A 143 -10.34 -14.37 13.25
N LYS A 144 -11.11 -13.28 13.33
CA LYS A 144 -11.63 -12.76 14.61
C LYS A 144 -12.50 -13.77 15.34
N ARG A 145 -13.25 -14.58 14.60
CA ARG A 145 -14.09 -15.65 15.14
C ARG A 145 -13.30 -16.94 15.47
N GLY A 146 -11.98 -16.93 15.30
CA GLY A 146 -11.10 -18.04 15.64
C GLY A 146 -11.03 -19.15 14.59
N LEU A 147 -11.53 -18.90 13.38
CA LEU A 147 -11.72 -19.92 12.34
C LEU A 147 -10.50 -20.12 11.44
N GLU A 148 -9.57 -19.16 11.48
CA GLU A 148 -8.28 -19.24 10.79
C GLU A 148 -7.15 -19.00 11.79
N ALA A 149 -6.21 -19.93 11.87
CA ALA A 149 -5.09 -19.89 12.82
C ALA A 149 -3.94 -18.93 12.41
N SER A 150 -3.98 -18.36 11.21
CA SER A 150 -2.86 -17.61 10.64
C SER A 150 -2.91 -16.12 10.99
N GLN A 151 -1.96 -15.62 11.78
CA GLN A 151 -1.88 -14.18 12.09
C GLN A 151 -1.19 -13.39 10.97
N THR A 152 -1.85 -12.33 10.50
CA THR A 152 -1.25 -11.38 9.54
C THR A 152 -0.25 -10.45 10.23
N SER A 153 0.66 -9.85 9.45
CA SER A 153 1.61 -8.86 9.97
C SER A 153 0.93 -7.62 10.55
N GLU A 154 -0.23 -7.23 10.00
CA GLU A 154 -0.99 -6.09 10.51
C GLU A 154 -1.59 -6.36 11.88
N GLU A 155 -2.19 -7.54 12.08
CA GLU A 155 -2.74 -8.00 13.36
C GLU A 155 -1.64 -8.15 14.41
N ARG A 156 -0.50 -8.73 14.04
CA ARG A 156 0.65 -8.80 14.94
C ARG A 156 1.08 -7.41 15.38
N THR A 157 1.09 -6.44 14.45
CA THR A 157 1.44 -5.06 14.79
C THR A 157 0.36 -4.40 15.64
N ARG A 158 -0.92 -4.69 15.42
CA ARG A 158 -2.04 -4.20 16.23
C ARG A 158 -1.98 -4.75 17.66
N LYS A 159 -1.78 -6.06 17.83
CA LYS A 159 -1.59 -6.70 19.13
C LYS A 159 -0.41 -6.10 19.87
N VAL A 160 0.74 -5.95 19.20
CA VAL A 160 1.92 -5.27 19.79
C VAL A 160 1.61 -3.83 20.19
N ARG A 161 0.76 -3.10 19.44
CA ARG A 161 0.35 -1.74 19.80
C ARG A 161 -0.61 -1.73 21.01
N GLU A 162 -1.51 -2.69 21.10
CA GLU A 162 -2.43 -2.88 22.21
C GLU A 162 -1.66 -3.25 23.48
N ASP A 163 -0.75 -4.23 23.40
CA ASP A 163 0.17 -4.60 24.48
C ASP A 163 1.00 -3.39 24.93
N ARG A 164 1.55 -2.62 23.98
CA ARG A 164 2.29 -1.38 24.29
C ARG A 164 1.40 -0.33 24.96
N ARG A 165 0.14 -0.21 24.56
CA ARG A 165 -0.82 0.73 25.17
C ARG A 165 -1.17 0.28 26.59
N GLN A 166 -1.43 -1.01 26.80
CA GLN A 166 -1.68 -1.59 28.12
C GLN A 166 -0.49 -1.42 29.04
N PHE A 167 0.72 -1.68 28.56
CA PHE A 167 1.95 -1.48 29.32
C PHE A 167 2.18 -0.01 29.70
N LYS A 168 1.91 0.92 28.77
CA LYS A 168 1.95 2.37 29.09
C LYS A 168 0.91 2.76 30.12
N LEU A 169 -0.31 2.22 30.01
CA LEU A 169 -1.41 2.47 30.94
C LEU A 169 -1.06 1.94 32.34
N GLN A 170 -0.52 0.73 32.42
CA GLN A 170 -0.13 0.10 33.67
C GLN A 170 1.00 0.87 34.36
N ARG A 171 2.03 1.26 33.61
CA ARG A 171 3.10 2.13 34.11
C ARG A 171 2.57 3.48 34.61
N ALA A 172 1.65 4.10 33.88
CA ALA A 172 1.05 5.36 34.30
C ALA A 172 0.24 5.20 35.59
N LYS A 173 -0.48 4.08 35.75
CA LYS A 173 -1.23 3.74 36.96
C LYS A 173 -0.31 3.52 38.16
N GLU A 174 0.77 2.76 38.00
CA GLU A 174 1.77 2.53 39.05
C GLU A 174 2.45 3.83 39.46
N GLN A 175 2.80 4.70 38.51
CA GLN A 175 3.36 6.02 38.80
C GLN A 175 2.38 6.94 39.54
N ALA A 176 1.09 6.90 39.18
CA ALA A 176 0.05 7.66 39.88
C ALA A 176 -0.12 7.17 41.32
N GLN A 177 -0.17 5.85 41.53
CA GLN A 177 -0.27 5.25 42.87
C GLN A 177 0.95 5.56 43.73
N ALA A 178 2.17 5.48 43.17
CA ALA A 178 3.39 5.84 43.89
C ALA A 178 3.40 7.32 44.32
N ARG A 179 2.92 8.22 43.45
CA ARG A 179 2.78 9.65 43.76
C ARG A 179 1.75 9.90 44.86
N GLU A 180 0.61 9.20 44.79
CA GLU A 180 -0.46 9.27 45.79
C GLU A 180 0.03 8.78 47.16
N GLU A 181 0.75 7.65 47.21
CA GLU A 181 1.36 7.14 48.45
C GLU A 181 2.39 8.10 49.03
N GLN A 182 3.21 8.72 48.17
CA GLN A 182 4.19 9.71 48.60
C GLN A 182 3.50 10.93 49.22
N LEU A 183 2.46 11.48 48.57
CA LEU A 183 1.65 12.57 49.11
C LEU A 183 0.99 12.21 50.46
N ARG A 184 0.52 10.97 50.58
CA ARG A 184 -0.07 10.44 51.83
C ARG A 184 0.95 10.33 52.96
N ARG A 185 2.18 9.87 52.67
CA ARG A 185 3.30 9.82 53.65
C ARG A 185 3.78 11.21 54.05
N GLU A 186 3.80 12.17 53.13
CA GLU A 186 4.17 13.56 53.38
C GLU A 186 3.10 14.35 54.17
N GLY A 187 1.99 13.69 54.58
CA GLY A 187 0.94 14.31 55.38
C GLY A 187 0.13 15.37 54.64
N LYS A 188 0.35 15.55 53.34
CA LYS A 188 -0.48 16.38 52.46
C LYS A 188 -1.73 15.61 52.07
N ILE A 189 -2.66 15.48 53.01
CA ILE A 189 -4.06 15.26 52.64
C ILE A 189 -4.53 16.58 52.00
N VAL A 190 -4.50 16.65 50.67
CA VAL A 190 -5.24 17.67 49.95
C VAL A 190 -6.69 17.18 49.96
N ASN A 191 -7.60 17.96 50.56
CA ASN A 191 -9.05 17.74 50.45
C ASN A 191 -9.42 17.42 48.99
N GLU A 192 -10.22 16.37 48.78
CA GLU A 192 -10.61 15.81 47.48
C GLU A 192 -11.17 16.86 46.48
N GLU A 193 -11.61 18.02 46.96
CA GLU A 193 -12.21 19.08 46.14
C GLU A 193 -11.23 19.85 45.23
N ASN A 194 -9.90 19.77 45.47
CA ASN A 194 -8.90 20.50 44.67
C ASN A 194 -8.22 19.68 43.55
N LEU A 195 -8.50 18.37 43.44
CA LEU A 195 -7.84 17.52 42.44
C LEU A 195 -8.42 17.69 41.03
N ALA A 196 -9.71 18.01 40.91
CA ALA A 196 -10.38 18.16 39.62
C ALA A 196 -9.95 19.43 38.84
N SER A 197 -9.53 20.48 39.55
CA SER A 197 -9.12 21.76 38.95
C SER A 197 -7.67 21.76 38.42
N ILE A 198 -6.80 20.93 39.00
CA ILE A 198 -5.38 20.84 38.61
C ILE A 198 -5.17 19.87 37.44
N VAL A 199 -5.96 18.78 37.36
CA VAL A 199 -5.87 17.84 36.23
C VAL A 199 -6.35 18.49 34.90
N ALA A 200 -7.23 19.49 34.97
CA ALA A 200 -7.67 20.25 33.81
C ALA A 200 -6.60 21.22 33.27
N SER A 201 -5.68 21.71 34.11
CA SER A 201 -4.64 22.66 33.70
C SER A 201 -3.39 21.95 33.15
N GLU A 202 -3.02 20.79 33.68
CA GLU A 202 -1.86 20.02 33.21
C GLU A 202 -2.09 19.29 31.87
N ALA A 203 -3.35 19.01 31.51
CA ALA A 203 -3.70 18.43 30.21
C ALA A 203 -3.44 19.39 29.03
N SER A 204 -3.33 20.70 29.27
CA SER A 204 -3.08 21.71 28.23
C SER A 204 -1.59 21.97 27.96
N GLN A 205 -0.66 21.48 28.77
CA GLN A 205 0.77 21.88 28.68
C GLN A 205 1.74 20.80 28.16
N ASN A 206 1.33 19.54 28.00
CA ASN A 206 2.24 18.44 27.64
C ASN A 206 2.01 17.82 26.25
N ALA A 207 1.51 18.59 25.28
CA ALA A 207 1.35 18.14 23.89
C ALA A 207 2.68 18.15 23.08
N ASP A 208 3.72 18.83 23.54
CA ASP A 208 4.94 19.08 22.75
C ASP A 208 6.20 18.46 23.37
N ALA A 209 6.35 17.14 23.31
CA ALA A 209 7.67 16.47 23.34
C ALA A 209 7.56 14.97 23.07
N ALA A 210 7.48 14.58 21.80
CA ALA A 210 7.56 13.17 21.39
C ALA A 210 8.56 12.96 20.24
N ALA A 211 9.84 12.86 20.57
CA ALA A 211 10.90 12.17 19.82
C ALA A 211 12.12 12.12 20.79
N VAL A 212 12.72 10.98 21.14
CA VAL A 212 13.67 10.16 20.37
C VAL A 212 14.00 8.90 21.24
N VAL A 213 14.30 7.76 20.62
CA VAL A 213 14.75 6.45 21.19
C VAL A 213 16.26 6.31 20.83
N PRO A 214 17.17 5.45 21.40
CA PRO A 214 16.88 4.14 22.03
C PRO A 214 17.89 3.54 23.08
N LEU A 215 17.60 2.26 23.44
CA LEU A 215 18.36 1.20 24.14
C LEU A 215 18.45 1.27 25.69
N ASP A 216 18.00 0.21 26.40
CA ASP A 216 18.78 -1.01 26.59
C ASP A 216 17.92 -2.20 27.12
N ASN A 217 18.53 -3.37 27.01
CA ASN A 217 18.11 -4.75 27.22
C ASN A 217 17.74 -5.11 28.68
N SER A 218 16.64 -5.83 28.88
CA SER A 218 16.49 -6.84 29.94
C SER A 218 15.17 -7.61 29.75
N GLY A 219 15.29 -8.93 29.70
CA GLY A 219 14.19 -9.85 29.51
C GLY A 219 13.32 -9.98 30.76
N ALA A 220 12.03 -10.20 30.54
CA ALA A 220 11.12 -10.76 31.53
C ALA A 220 10.19 -11.74 30.82
N GLN A 221 10.18 -12.98 31.30
CA GLN A 221 9.33 -14.07 30.85
C GLN A 221 7.86 -13.80 31.25
N PRO A 222 6.86 -14.20 30.43
CA PRO A 222 5.51 -14.43 30.92
C PRO A 222 5.42 -15.81 31.59
N GLY A 223 4.77 -15.86 32.74
CA GLY A 223 4.50 -17.08 33.52
C GLY A 223 3.56 -18.04 32.79
N ASP A 224 3.80 -19.32 33.05
CA ASP A 224 3.05 -20.46 32.57
C ASP A 224 1.60 -20.46 33.09
N HIS A 225 0.64 -20.64 32.19
CA HIS A 225 -0.69 -21.16 32.52
C HIS A 225 -0.73 -22.62 32.08
N ASP A 226 -0.67 -23.50 33.06
CA ASP A 226 -0.85 -24.94 32.91
C ASP A 226 -2.31 -25.22 32.53
N VAL A 227 -2.55 -25.82 31.36
CA VAL A 227 -3.86 -26.35 30.97
C VAL A 227 -3.74 -27.87 30.98
N SER A 228 -4.31 -28.46 32.02
CA SER A 228 -4.51 -29.89 32.16
C SER A 228 -5.54 -30.37 31.13
N GLU A 229 -5.10 -31.20 30.17
CA GLU A 229 -5.97 -31.85 29.18
C GLU A 229 -6.65 -33.08 29.81
N ASN A 230 -7.98 -33.04 29.89
CA ASN A 230 -8.82 -34.17 30.29
C ASN A 230 -9.33 -34.90 29.02
N PRO A 231 -9.31 -36.25 28.90
CA PRO A 231 -9.46 -36.94 27.61
C PRO A 231 -10.91 -37.14 27.11
N GLY A 232 -11.90 -36.44 27.66
CA GLY A 232 -13.33 -36.72 27.44
C GLY A 232 -14.05 -35.92 26.34
N SER A 233 -13.42 -34.92 25.70
CA SER A 233 -14.15 -33.85 24.98
C SER A 233 -14.16 -33.93 23.45
N LYS A 234 -13.73 -35.04 22.83
CA LYS A 234 -13.56 -35.10 21.37
C LYS A 234 -14.86 -35.03 20.56
N GLU A 235 -15.99 -35.51 21.07
CA GLU A 235 -17.26 -35.48 20.32
C GLU A 235 -17.99 -34.13 20.42
N GLU A 236 -18.02 -33.49 21.59
CA GLU A 236 -18.59 -32.14 21.76
C GLU A 236 -17.78 -31.07 21.00
N SER A 237 -16.46 -31.25 20.89
CA SER A 237 -15.60 -30.35 20.11
C SER A 237 -15.79 -30.51 18.60
N LEU A 238 -16.10 -31.70 18.09
CA LEU A 238 -16.42 -31.90 16.66
C LEU A 238 -17.79 -31.31 16.29
N GLU A 239 -18.79 -31.44 17.16
CA GLU A 239 -20.12 -30.85 16.93
C GLU A 239 -20.07 -29.30 17.00
N ALA A 240 -19.29 -28.75 17.94
CA ALA A 240 -19.04 -27.31 18.02
C ALA A 240 -18.28 -26.77 16.80
N VAL A 241 -17.30 -27.52 16.28
CA VAL A 241 -16.57 -27.15 15.07
C VAL A 241 -17.48 -27.18 13.84
N ARG A 242 -18.35 -28.20 13.69
CA ARG A 242 -19.33 -28.26 12.59
C ARG A 242 -20.35 -27.12 12.64
N LYS A 243 -20.83 -26.77 13.83
CA LYS A 243 -21.78 -25.67 14.01
C LYS A 243 -21.13 -24.31 13.72
N LEU A 244 -19.86 -24.15 14.11
CA LEU A 244 -19.05 -23.00 13.71
C LEU A 244 -18.78 -22.96 12.21
N GLU A 245 -18.55 -24.11 11.56
CA GLU A 245 -18.39 -24.22 10.10
C GLU A 245 -19.68 -23.88 9.32
N GLU A 246 -20.85 -24.24 9.84
CA GLU A 246 -22.16 -23.85 9.26
C GLU A 246 -22.46 -22.36 9.47
N GLU A 247 -22.22 -21.81 10.66
CA GLU A 247 -22.30 -20.36 10.91
C GLU A 247 -21.27 -19.59 10.07
N LEU A 248 -20.12 -20.19 9.76
CA LEU A 248 -19.07 -19.64 8.92
C LEU A 248 -19.43 -19.59 7.43
N ALA A 249 -20.15 -20.59 6.93
CA ALA A 249 -20.66 -20.62 5.56
C ALA A 249 -21.74 -19.55 5.32
N SER A 250 -22.37 -19.04 6.39
CA SER A 250 -23.37 -17.96 6.32
C SER A 250 -22.79 -16.54 6.36
N ILE A 251 -21.48 -16.34 6.50
CA ILE A 251 -20.90 -14.99 6.53
C ILE A 251 -20.83 -14.46 5.09
N GLU A 252 -21.76 -13.59 4.75
CA GLU A 252 -21.74 -12.86 3.48
C GLU A 252 -20.58 -11.86 3.45
N ASP A 253 -19.89 -11.79 2.31
CA ASP A 253 -18.84 -10.79 2.11
C ASP A 253 -19.49 -9.42 1.93
N GLN A 254 -19.20 -8.51 2.86
CA GLN A 254 -19.69 -7.14 2.83
C GLN A 254 -18.68 -6.19 2.17
N GLU A 255 -17.48 -6.68 1.86
CA GLU A 255 -16.46 -5.86 1.23
C GLU A 255 -16.58 -5.92 -0.29
N HIS A 256 -16.42 -4.76 -0.90
CA HIS A 256 -16.33 -4.60 -2.34
C HIS A 256 -15.04 -3.87 -2.70
N LEU A 257 -14.59 -4.09 -3.93
CA LEU A 257 -13.45 -3.36 -4.48
C LEU A 257 -13.93 -2.05 -5.09
N GLN A 258 -13.40 -0.93 -4.60
CA GLN A 258 -13.67 0.41 -5.11
C GLN A 258 -12.56 0.85 -6.07
N LEU A 259 -12.92 1.02 -7.34
CA LEU A 259 -12.08 1.57 -8.39
C LEU A 259 -12.26 3.08 -8.48
N THR A 260 -11.16 3.82 -8.66
CA THR A 260 -11.27 5.24 -9.04
C THR A 260 -11.80 5.37 -10.47
N LEU A 261 -12.28 6.56 -10.85
CA LEU A 261 -12.78 6.81 -12.20
C LEU A 261 -11.68 6.54 -13.25
N GLU A 262 -10.44 6.90 -12.96
CA GLU A 262 -9.30 6.69 -13.87
C GLU A 262 -8.98 5.19 -14.02
N GLU A 263 -9.02 4.44 -12.91
CA GLU A 263 -8.82 2.99 -12.92
C GLU A 263 -9.93 2.28 -13.72
N ALA A 264 -11.19 2.63 -13.46
CA ALA A 264 -12.34 2.04 -14.13
C ALA A 264 -12.37 2.38 -15.62
N PHE A 265 -12.07 3.63 -15.97
CA PHE A 265 -11.99 4.04 -17.37
C PHE A 265 -10.82 3.37 -18.09
N PHE A 266 -9.66 3.20 -17.43
CA PHE A 266 -8.54 2.45 -18.01
C PHE A 266 -8.88 0.98 -18.27
N LEU A 267 -9.50 0.31 -17.29
CA LEU A 267 -9.92 -1.08 -17.42
C LEU A 267 -10.97 -1.26 -18.54
N THR A 268 -11.85 -0.29 -18.74
CA THR A 268 -12.90 -0.31 -19.76
C THR A 268 -12.35 0.06 -21.14
N TYR A 269 -11.73 1.23 -21.28
CA TYR A 269 -11.28 1.78 -22.57
C TYR A 269 -9.97 1.17 -23.07
N ALA A 270 -8.94 1.10 -22.22
CA ALA A 270 -7.61 0.68 -22.66
C ALA A 270 -7.43 -0.85 -22.69
N LEU A 271 -8.06 -1.56 -21.75
CA LEU A 271 -7.93 -3.02 -21.63
C LEU A 271 -9.15 -3.80 -22.11
N GLY A 272 -10.35 -3.21 -22.09
CA GLY A 272 -11.60 -3.93 -22.39
C GLY A 272 -11.93 -5.03 -21.39
N ALA A 273 -11.40 -4.94 -20.17
CA ALA A 273 -11.50 -5.97 -19.12
C ALA A 273 -12.66 -5.73 -18.14
N LEU A 274 -13.31 -4.56 -18.20
CA LEU A 274 -14.38 -4.15 -17.28
C LEU A 274 -15.60 -3.62 -18.03
N LYS A 275 -16.80 -3.97 -17.55
CA LYS A 275 -18.08 -3.38 -17.94
C LYS A 275 -18.68 -2.65 -16.74
N VAL A 276 -19.09 -1.40 -16.96
CA VAL A 276 -19.65 -0.53 -15.93
C VAL A 276 -21.16 -0.40 -16.13
N PHE A 277 -21.92 -0.65 -15.08
CA PHE A 277 -23.38 -0.48 -15.04
C PHE A 277 -23.74 0.73 -14.17
N HIS A 278 -24.75 1.48 -14.57
CA HIS A 278 -25.37 2.52 -13.76
C HIS A 278 -26.87 2.24 -13.68
N SER A 279 -27.38 2.08 -12.46
CA SER A 279 -28.80 1.78 -12.22
C SER A 279 -29.33 0.66 -13.13
N ASP A 280 -28.59 -0.45 -13.18
CA ASP A 280 -28.82 -1.64 -14.02
C ASP A 280 -28.74 -1.45 -15.55
N THR A 281 -28.45 -0.24 -16.03
CA THR A 281 -28.16 0.03 -17.44
C THR A 281 -26.67 -0.02 -17.72
N PRO A 282 -26.20 -0.78 -18.73
CA PRO A 282 -24.78 -0.80 -19.07
C PRO A 282 -24.37 0.52 -19.73
N LEU A 283 -23.27 1.13 -19.24
CA LEU A 283 -22.58 2.19 -19.96
C LEU A 283 -21.71 1.55 -21.04
N GLU A 284 -22.32 1.19 -22.16
CA GLU A 284 -21.64 0.42 -23.22
C GLU A 284 -20.64 1.26 -24.02
N SER A 285 -20.93 2.56 -24.24
CA SER A 285 -20.02 3.41 -25.00
C SER A 285 -18.90 3.97 -24.13
N SER A 286 -17.64 3.76 -24.54
CA SER A 286 -16.49 4.38 -23.89
C SER A 286 -16.58 5.91 -23.87
N SER A 287 -17.19 6.52 -24.89
CA SER A 287 -17.40 7.97 -24.92
C SER A 287 -18.43 8.45 -23.90
N ALA A 288 -19.51 7.67 -23.70
CA ALA A 288 -20.51 7.96 -22.68
C ALA A 288 -19.89 7.85 -21.29
N LEU A 289 -19.11 6.80 -21.02
CA LEU A 289 -18.37 6.66 -19.77
C LEU A 289 -17.36 7.81 -19.58
N PHE A 290 -16.62 8.18 -20.62
CA PHE A 290 -15.68 9.30 -20.57
C PHE A 290 -16.36 10.63 -20.20
N ARG A 291 -17.48 10.96 -20.88
CA ARG A 291 -18.28 12.16 -20.55
C ARG A 291 -18.81 12.10 -19.12
N HIS A 292 -19.29 10.94 -18.70
CA HIS A 292 -19.78 10.72 -17.34
C HIS A 292 -18.68 10.97 -16.29
N CYS A 293 -17.47 10.47 -16.51
CA CYS A 293 -16.33 10.75 -15.64
C CYS A 293 -15.95 12.25 -15.61
N CYS A 294 -16.01 12.93 -16.77
CA CYS A 294 -15.76 14.37 -16.84
C CYS A 294 -16.81 15.20 -16.08
N SER A 295 -18.08 14.75 -16.05
CA SER A 295 -19.14 15.49 -15.35
C SER A 295 -18.97 15.53 -13.83
N TYR A 296 -18.45 14.46 -13.21
CA TYR A 296 -18.29 14.41 -11.74
C TYR A 296 -17.11 15.21 -11.21
N THR A 297 -16.18 15.59 -12.08
CA THR A 297 -15.07 16.49 -11.74
C THR A 297 -15.36 17.95 -12.06
N SER A 298 -16.49 18.20 -12.72
CA SER A 298 -16.98 19.55 -13.03
C SER A 298 -17.88 20.06 -11.90
N ASP A 299 -18.15 21.37 -11.87
CA ASP A 299 -18.87 22.05 -10.79
C ASP A 299 -20.18 21.31 -10.41
N PRO A 300 -20.35 20.83 -9.16
CA PRO A 300 -21.44 19.91 -8.76
C PRO A 300 -22.86 20.49 -8.86
N LEU A 301 -23.01 21.75 -9.26
CA LEU A 301 -24.28 22.45 -9.45
C LEU A 301 -24.84 22.34 -10.88
N ALA A 302 -24.13 21.68 -11.80
CA ALA A 302 -24.55 21.55 -13.18
C ALA A 302 -25.52 20.36 -13.38
N ASP A 303 -26.83 20.61 -13.24
CA ASP A 303 -27.92 19.63 -13.43
C ASP A 303 -27.95 18.97 -14.84
N ASN A 304 -27.08 19.38 -15.78
CA ASN A 304 -27.00 18.87 -17.15
C ASN A 304 -25.56 18.66 -17.65
N ALA A 305 -24.65 18.19 -16.79
CA ALA A 305 -23.21 18.12 -17.09
C ALA A 305 -22.82 17.24 -18.32
N ILE A 306 -23.69 16.35 -18.81
CA ILE A 306 -23.43 15.51 -20.00
C ILE A 306 -23.54 16.33 -21.31
N SER A 307 -24.35 17.39 -21.34
CA SER A 307 -24.56 18.25 -22.51
C SER A 307 -23.71 19.53 -22.50
N VAL A 308 -22.74 19.62 -21.57
CA VAL A 308 -21.79 20.73 -21.49
C VAL A 308 -20.50 20.33 -22.22
N PRO A 309 -19.90 21.23 -23.02
CA PRO A 309 -18.56 21.03 -23.56
C PRO A 309 -17.53 20.70 -22.47
N ILE A 310 -16.76 19.64 -22.66
CA ILE A 310 -15.68 19.28 -21.73
C ILE A 310 -14.56 20.32 -21.86
N ALA A 311 -14.20 20.95 -20.74
CA ALA A 311 -13.05 21.84 -20.68
C ALA A 311 -11.74 21.05 -20.91
N PRO A 312 -10.79 21.54 -21.73
CA PRO A 312 -9.52 20.84 -21.96
C PRO A 312 -8.69 20.59 -20.71
N ASP A 313 -8.79 21.45 -19.70
CA ASP A 313 -8.13 21.30 -18.40
C ASP A 313 -9.03 20.68 -17.32
N ASN A 314 -10.07 19.94 -17.72
CA ASN A 314 -10.88 19.15 -16.81
C ASN A 314 -10.00 18.18 -15.99
N ASP A 315 -10.25 18.13 -14.67
CA ASP A 315 -9.42 17.38 -13.73
C ASP A 315 -9.37 15.88 -14.05
N PHE A 316 -10.50 15.27 -14.42
CA PHE A 316 -10.51 13.85 -14.82
C PHE A 316 -9.66 13.61 -16.07
N VAL A 317 -9.77 14.45 -17.10
CA VAL A 317 -9.00 14.27 -18.35
C VAL A 317 -7.50 14.36 -18.07
N MET A 318 -7.09 15.35 -17.28
CA MET A 318 -5.69 15.57 -16.89
C MET A 318 -5.15 14.41 -16.06
N ARG A 319 -5.90 13.98 -15.03
CA ARG A 319 -5.56 12.83 -14.20
C ARG A 319 -5.48 11.54 -15.01
N TYR A 320 -6.44 11.32 -15.90
CA TYR A 320 -6.48 10.13 -16.73
C TYR A 320 -5.34 10.08 -17.74
N ALA A 321 -4.98 11.20 -18.39
CA ALA A 321 -3.83 11.25 -19.28
C ALA A 321 -2.54 10.83 -18.56
N VAL A 322 -2.32 11.36 -17.34
CA VAL A 322 -1.16 11.00 -16.51
C VAL A 322 -1.24 9.55 -16.03
N TYR A 323 -2.42 9.09 -15.61
CA TYR A 323 -2.65 7.72 -15.18
C TYR A 323 -2.35 6.73 -16.31
N HIS A 324 -2.90 6.96 -17.51
CA HIS A 324 -2.69 6.14 -18.70
C HIS A 324 -1.21 6.11 -19.11
N HIS A 325 -0.52 7.25 -19.07
CA HIS A 325 0.92 7.34 -19.34
C HIS A 325 1.76 6.48 -18.40
N PHE A 326 1.55 6.55 -17.09
CA PHE A 326 2.33 5.72 -16.17
C PHE A 326 1.94 4.24 -16.22
N ARG A 327 0.66 3.93 -16.44
CA ARG A 327 0.23 2.54 -16.65
C ARG A 327 0.80 1.93 -17.92
N SER A 328 0.92 2.69 -19.01
CA SER A 328 1.52 2.20 -20.28
C SER A 328 3.03 1.98 -20.15
N LEU A 329 3.70 2.72 -19.27
CA LEU A 329 5.10 2.50 -18.88
C LEU A 329 5.28 1.31 -17.90
N GLY A 330 4.19 0.68 -17.45
CA GLY A 330 4.21 -0.48 -16.57
C GLY A 330 4.23 -0.17 -15.07
N TRP A 331 4.04 1.09 -14.67
CA TRP A 331 3.92 1.45 -13.25
C TRP A 331 2.55 1.05 -12.69
N VAL A 332 2.55 0.64 -11.43
CA VAL A 332 1.32 0.54 -10.64
C VAL A 332 1.03 1.90 -10.02
N VAL A 333 -0.02 2.55 -10.53
CA VAL A 333 -0.47 3.88 -10.09
C VAL A 333 -1.52 3.72 -8.99
N ARG A 334 -1.38 4.46 -7.88
CA ARG A 334 -2.35 4.47 -6.76
C ARG A 334 -2.62 5.90 -6.31
N SER A 335 -3.75 6.13 -5.63
CA SER A 335 -4.06 7.44 -5.04
C SER A 335 -2.97 7.93 -4.08
N GLY A 336 -2.58 9.18 -4.24
CA GLY A 336 -1.56 9.86 -3.44
C GLY A 336 -2.10 10.72 -2.30
N ILE A 337 -3.41 10.73 -2.06
CA ILE A 337 -4.06 11.67 -1.12
C ILE A 337 -3.46 11.63 0.29
N LYS A 338 -3.01 10.45 0.75
CA LYS A 338 -2.35 10.24 2.05
C LYS A 338 -1.04 11.02 2.21
N PHE A 339 -0.45 11.47 1.10
CA PHE A 339 0.81 12.21 1.06
C PHE A 339 0.66 13.57 0.35
N ALA A 340 -0.57 14.10 0.23
CA ALA A 340 -0.85 15.39 -0.39
C ALA A 340 -0.30 15.53 -1.83
N VAL A 341 -0.42 14.45 -2.60
CA VAL A 341 -0.04 14.36 -4.02
C VAL A 341 -1.14 13.60 -4.77
N ASP A 342 -1.19 13.69 -6.10
CA ASP A 342 -2.25 13.07 -6.89
C ASP A 342 -2.09 11.56 -6.96
N PHE A 343 -0.89 11.10 -7.31
CA PHE A 343 -0.60 9.67 -7.47
C PHE A 343 0.68 9.22 -6.78
N LEU A 344 0.77 7.93 -6.54
CA LEU A 344 1.95 7.19 -6.12
C LEU A 344 2.29 6.16 -7.17
N LEU A 345 3.56 6.06 -7.52
CA LEU A 345 4.05 5.06 -8.46
C LEU A 345 4.82 3.95 -7.75
N TYR A 346 4.39 2.72 -7.99
CA TYR A 346 5.06 1.51 -7.54
C TYR A 346 5.58 0.76 -8.77
N ASN A 347 6.81 0.28 -8.72
CA ASN A 347 7.39 -0.48 -9.82
C ASN A 347 6.65 -1.81 -10.03
N ARG A 348 6.54 -2.65 -8.99
CA ARG A 348 5.82 -3.94 -9.05
C ARG A 348 4.50 -3.96 -8.26
N GLY A 349 4.27 -2.96 -7.41
CA GLY A 349 3.05 -2.83 -6.60
C GLY A 349 3.28 -2.82 -5.09
N PRO A 350 2.25 -2.47 -4.30
CA PRO A 350 2.34 -2.29 -2.84
C PRO A 350 2.72 -3.54 -2.04
N ALA A 351 2.49 -4.74 -2.58
CA ALA A 351 2.86 -6.00 -1.93
C ALA A 351 4.38 -6.24 -1.90
N PHE A 352 5.14 -5.61 -2.81
CA PHE A 352 6.57 -5.86 -3.00
C PHE A 352 7.45 -4.78 -2.37
N ALA A 353 7.11 -3.51 -2.59
CA ALA A 353 7.91 -2.37 -2.18
C ALA A 353 7.04 -1.14 -1.89
N HIS A 354 7.63 -0.15 -1.21
CA HIS A 354 7.00 1.16 -1.08
C HIS A 354 6.98 1.91 -2.42
N ALA A 355 6.11 2.91 -2.54
CA ALA A 355 6.07 3.77 -3.72
C ALA A 355 7.40 4.51 -3.87
N GLU A 356 7.93 4.54 -5.08
CA GLU A 356 9.19 5.19 -5.40
C GLU A 356 9.00 6.69 -5.67
N PHE A 357 7.95 7.02 -6.44
CA PHE A 357 7.62 8.37 -6.84
C PHE A 357 6.26 8.81 -6.31
N SER A 358 6.20 10.10 -5.96
CA SER A 358 4.99 10.84 -5.64
C SER A 358 4.74 11.86 -6.75
N ILE A 359 3.58 11.78 -7.38
CA ILE A 359 3.24 12.55 -8.57
C ILE A 359 2.32 13.71 -8.20
N MET A 360 2.73 14.92 -8.59
CA MET A 360 1.89 16.12 -8.53
C MET A 360 1.64 16.61 -9.95
N ILE A 361 0.37 16.66 -10.36
CA ILE A 361 -0.05 17.06 -11.70
C ILE A 361 -0.17 18.58 -11.74
N ILE A 362 0.40 19.19 -12.78
CA ILE A 362 0.38 20.63 -12.99
C ILE A 362 -0.06 20.91 -14.42
N PRO A 363 -1.13 21.70 -14.66
CA PRO A 363 -1.48 22.11 -16.01
C PRO A 363 -0.38 23.01 -16.58
N SER A 364 -0.14 22.91 -17.89
CA SER A 364 0.73 23.83 -18.62
C SER A 364 0.05 24.31 -19.89
N TYR A 365 0.06 25.62 -20.13
CA TYR A 365 -0.65 26.24 -21.25
C TYR A 365 0.34 26.76 -22.30
N THR A 366 1.06 25.84 -22.96
CA THR A 366 2.11 26.16 -23.94
C THR A 366 1.58 26.55 -25.33
N ASN A 367 0.34 26.20 -25.65
CA ASN A 367 -0.26 26.48 -26.96
C ASN A 367 -0.59 27.98 -27.13
N SER A 368 -0.36 28.52 -28.33
CA SER A 368 -0.65 29.92 -28.67
C SER A 368 -2.10 30.33 -28.37
N TYR A 369 -3.06 29.41 -28.47
CA TYR A 369 -4.47 29.65 -28.15
C TYR A 369 -4.69 30.29 -26.76
N TRP A 370 -3.86 29.89 -25.78
CA TRP A 370 -3.97 30.34 -24.40
C TRP A 370 -3.38 31.73 -24.15
N SER A 371 -2.54 32.21 -25.06
CA SER A 371 -1.92 33.55 -25.00
C SER A 371 -2.56 34.57 -25.96
N GLU A 372 -3.59 34.18 -26.71
CA GLU A 372 -4.30 35.06 -27.66
C GLU A 372 -5.01 36.25 -27.00
N THR A 373 -5.51 36.09 -25.77
CA THR A 373 -6.29 37.11 -25.07
C THR A 373 -5.75 37.32 -23.67
N GLU A 374 -5.71 38.56 -23.20
CA GLU A 374 -5.23 38.90 -21.84
C GLU A 374 -6.01 38.18 -20.75
N ASP A 375 -7.33 38.05 -20.91
CA ASP A 375 -8.21 37.33 -19.96
C ASP A 375 -7.83 35.85 -19.85
N ARG A 376 -7.64 35.16 -20.98
CA ARG A 376 -7.22 33.74 -21.01
C ARG A 376 -5.84 33.58 -20.38
N LEU A 377 -4.92 34.48 -20.70
CA LEU A 377 -3.57 34.45 -20.15
C LEU A 377 -3.59 34.64 -18.62
N ALA A 378 -4.43 35.54 -18.11
CA ALA A 378 -4.62 35.74 -16.67
C ALA A 378 -5.21 34.51 -15.98
N GLU A 379 -6.21 33.85 -16.60
CA GLU A 379 -6.79 32.61 -16.10
C GLU A 379 -5.77 31.47 -16.07
N CYS A 380 -4.99 31.29 -17.14
CA CYS A 380 -3.92 30.29 -17.22
C CYS A 380 -2.88 30.52 -16.13
N ARG A 381 -2.41 31.77 -15.95
CA ARG A 381 -1.46 32.11 -14.88
C ARG A 381 -2.03 31.78 -13.50
N LYS A 382 -3.32 32.01 -13.27
CA LYS A 382 -3.98 31.65 -12.00
C LYS A 382 -3.98 30.14 -11.78
N LYS A 383 -4.30 29.34 -12.82
CA LYS A 383 -4.33 27.87 -12.76
C LYS A 383 -2.94 27.26 -12.61
N GLU A 384 -1.92 27.83 -13.25
CA GLU A 384 -0.51 27.45 -13.13
C GLU A 384 0.16 27.95 -11.85
N HIS A 385 -0.39 28.96 -11.19
CA HIS A 385 0.27 29.62 -10.06
C HIS A 385 0.54 28.63 -8.93
N ARG A 386 1.82 28.42 -8.65
CA ARG A 386 2.34 27.63 -7.54
C ARG A 386 3.50 28.40 -6.94
N ASP A 387 3.35 28.79 -5.67
CA ASP A 387 4.38 29.55 -4.98
C ASP A 387 5.46 28.64 -4.38
N TRP A 388 6.58 29.24 -3.98
CA TRP A 388 7.67 28.51 -3.32
C TRP A 388 7.23 27.85 -2.01
N TRP A 389 6.25 28.42 -1.31
CA TRP A 389 5.71 27.87 -0.08
C TRP A 389 4.91 26.60 -0.33
N TRP A 390 4.08 26.55 -1.37
CA TRP A 390 3.43 25.32 -1.84
C TRP A 390 4.47 24.26 -2.14
N LEU A 391 5.50 24.59 -2.94
CA LEU A 391 6.52 23.62 -3.33
C LEU A 391 7.27 23.07 -2.11
N HIS A 392 7.65 23.93 -1.16
CA HIS A 392 8.29 23.51 0.09
C HIS A 392 7.37 22.63 0.95
N ARG A 393 6.07 22.94 1.04
CA ARG A 393 5.11 22.13 1.81
C ARG A 393 4.98 20.72 1.23
N VAL A 394 4.78 20.60 -0.08
CA VAL A 394 4.64 19.31 -0.75
C VAL A 394 5.94 18.50 -0.65
N ASN A 395 7.08 19.15 -0.92
CA ASN A 395 8.39 18.49 -0.82
C ASN A 395 8.73 18.04 0.61
N ARG A 396 8.36 18.83 1.63
CA ARG A 396 8.55 18.46 3.04
C ARG A 396 7.81 17.16 3.38
N VAL A 397 6.55 17.01 2.95
CA VAL A 397 5.79 15.77 3.17
C VAL A 397 6.51 14.59 2.51
N GLN A 398 6.94 14.73 1.25
CA GLN A 398 7.58 13.62 0.52
C GLN A 398 8.91 13.19 1.14
N THR A 399 9.74 14.16 1.55
CA THR A 399 11.02 13.88 2.21
C THR A 399 10.84 13.15 3.56
N GLN A 400 9.79 13.45 4.33
CA GLN A 400 9.49 12.75 5.58
C GLN A 400 9.07 11.30 5.39
N VAL A 401 8.43 10.99 4.26
CA VAL A 401 7.98 9.63 3.94
C VAL A 401 8.89 8.91 2.93
N PHE A 402 10.09 9.46 2.72
CA PHE A 402 11.14 8.93 1.84
C PHE A 402 10.68 8.63 0.40
N LYS A 403 9.84 9.50 -0.17
CA LYS A 403 9.43 9.41 -1.57
C LYS A 403 10.06 10.51 -2.41
N THR A 404 10.34 10.21 -3.67
CA THR A 404 10.83 11.21 -4.62
C THR A 404 9.66 11.97 -5.22
N LEU A 405 9.60 13.29 -5.01
CA LEU A 405 8.57 14.14 -5.62
C LEU A 405 8.87 14.33 -7.12
N MET A 406 7.88 14.05 -7.95
CA MET A 406 7.90 14.29 -9.39
C MET A 406 6.75 15.23 -9.75
N LEU A 407 7.09 16.37 -10.33
CA LEU A 407 6.12 17.29 -10.92
C LEU A 407 5.86 16.84 -12.35
N VAL A 408 4.59 16.61 -12.67
CA VAL A 408 4.17 16.16 -13.99
C VAL A 408 3.38 17.28 -14.63
N TYR A 409 4.00 17.96 -15.59
CA TYR A 409 3.36 19.01 -16.36
C TYR A 409 2.59 18.39 -17.50
N VAL A 410 1.32 18.77 -17.63
CA VAL A 410 0.45 18.31 -18.70
C VAL A 410 0.11 19.51 -19.58
N ASP A 411 0.63 19.51 -20.79
CA ASP A 411 0.36 20.56 -21.78
C ASP A 411 -1.09 20.43 -22.26
N VAL A 412 -1.90 21.43 -21.93
CA VAL A 412 -3.33 21.47 -22.19
C VAL A 412 -3.58 21.94 -23.64
N PRO A 413 -4.26 21.14 -24.48
CA PRO A 413 -4.59 21.54 -25.85
C PRO A 413 -5.73 22.57 -25.90
N PRO A 414 -5.93 23.25 -27.04
CA PRO A 414 -7.11 24.09 -27.25
C PRO A 414 -8.44 23.31 -27.10
N PRO A 415 -9.58 24.00 -26.93
CA PRO A 415 -10.91 23.39 -26.88
C PRO A 415 -11.18 22.46 -28.07
N TRP A 416 -11.40 21.18 -27.76
CA TRP A 416 -11.67 20.13 -28.73
C TRP A 416 -13.14 19.67 -28.71
N ASP A 417 -13.86 19.78 -27.58
CA ASP A 417 -15.26 19.38 -27.45
C ASP A 417 -16.24 20.46 -27.92
N LEU A 418 -16.18 20.81 -29.20
CA LEU A 418 -17.01 21.88 -29.77
C LEU A 418 -18.48 21.47 -29.95
N LYS A 419 -18.78 20.16 -29.97
CA LYS A 419 -20.12 19.59 -30.14
C LYS A 419 -20.56 18.89 -28.86
N ALA A 420 -21.11 19.68 -27.95
CA ALA A 420 -21.58 19.20 -26.65
C ALA A 420 -22.57 18.03 -26.81
N GLY A 421 -22.35 16.95 -26.08
CA GLY A 421 -23.18 15.73 -26.13
C GLY A 421 -22.94 14.82 -27.35
N GLY A 422 -21.99 15.15 -28.23
CA GLY A 422 -21.57 14.26 -29.33
C GLY A 422 -20.66 13.12 -28.88
N ASP A 423 -20.51 12.11 -29.74
CA ASP A 423 -19.51 11.06 -29.55
C ASP A 423 -18.10 11.66 -29.59
N VAL A 424 -17.24 11.22 -28.66
CA VAL A 424 -15.88 11.75 -28.49
C VAL A 424 -14.88 10.68 -28.91
N ASP A 425 -14.04 11.01 -29.89
CA ASP A 425 -12.86 10.20 -30.20
C ASP A 425 -11.78 10.40 -29.13
N ILE A 426 -11.86 9.58 -28.09
CA ILE A 426 -10.97 9.60 -26.93
C ILE A 426 -9.49 9.46 -27.35
N GLY A 427 -9.20 8.65 -28.38
CA GLY A 427 -7.83 8.44 -28.86
C GLY A 427 -7.23 9.71 -29.45
N SER A 428 -8.01 10.39 -30.30
CA SER A 428 -7.64 11.69 -30.86
C SER A 428 -7.48 12.76 -29.76
N VAL A 429 -8.39 12.79 -28.79
CA VAL A 429 -8.33 13.74 -27.66
C VAL A 429 -7.04 13.54 -26.84
N LEU A 430 -6.78 12.32 -26.36
CA LEU A 430 -5.63 12.04 -25.50
C LEU A 430 -4.29 12.27 -26.21
N SER A 431 -4.24 12.06 -27.54
CA SER A 431 -3.04 12.29 -28.34
C SER A 431 -2.58 13.76 -28.37
N GLN A 432 -3.49 14.69 -28.08
CA GLN A 432 -3.19 16.12 -28.07
C GLN A 432 -2.52 16.58 -26.77
N TYR A 433 -2.68 15.83 -25.68
CA TYR A 433 -2.05 16.13 -24.39
C TYR A 433 -0.60 15.67 -24.40
N LYS A 434 0.32 16.52 -23.93
CA LYS A 434 1.74 16.16 -23.77
C LYS A 434 2.12 16.15 -22.31
N ILE A 435 2.81 15.10 -21.89
CA ILE A 435 3.19 14.89 -20.49
C ILE A 435 4.69 15.10 -20.37
N ARG A 436 5.11 15.96 -19.43
CA ARG A 436 6.51 16.27 -19.12
C ARG A 436 6.79 16.00 -17.65
N GLU A 437 7.77 15.15 -17.40
CA GLU A 437 8.13 14.70 -16.06
C GLU A 437 9.35 15.46 -15.53
N PHE A 438 9.24 16.05 -14.34
CA PHE A 438 10.33 16.75 -13.68
C PHE A 438 10.52 16.20 -12.28
N MET A 439 11.64 15.50 -12.10
CA MET A 439 11.98 14.92 -10.80
C MET A 439 12.69 15.94 -9.92
N ILE A 440 12.12 16.19 -8.75
CA ILE A 440 12.73 17.08 -7.75
C ILE A 440 13.72 16.28 -6.94
N LYS A 441 15.00 16.58 -7.13
CA LYS A 441 16.10 16.04 -6.34
C LYS A 441 16.71 17.13 -5.48
N ARG A 442 17.17 16.74 -4.29
CA ARG A 442 18.01 17.61 -3.46
C ARG A 442 19.22 18.04 -4.26
N TRP A 443 19.41 19.35 -4.41
CA TRP A 443 20.63 19.86 -5.00
C TRP A 443 21.81 19.51 -4.10
N THR A 444 22.78 18.79 -4.65
CA THR A 444 24.01 18.42 -3.93
C THR A 444 25.19 19.05 -4.65
N PRO A 445 25.95 19.94 -3.99
CA PRO A 445 27.06 20.66 -4.63
C PRO A 445 28.05 19.73 -5.32
N ASN A 446 28.30 18.54 -4.77
CA ASN A 446 29.26 17.58 -5.33
C ASN A 446 28.77 16.86 -6.59
N ARG A 447 27.45 16.79 -6.83
CA ARG A 447 26.88 16.05 -7.98
C ARG A 447 26.31 16.98 -9.06
N ASN A 448 25.98 18.22 -8.70
CA ASN A 448 25.19 19.13 -9.54
C ASN A 448 25.92 20.44 -9.84
N ARG A 449 27.26 20.46 -9.77
CA ARG A 449 28.07 21.68 -9.98
C ARG A 449 28.35 22.01 -11.46
N ASN A 450 28.12 21.04 -12.35
CA ASN A 450 28.45 21.12 -13.77
C ASN A 450 27.17 21.12 -14.60
#